data_AF-A0A090WGS5-F1
#
_entry.id   AF-A0A090WGS5-F1
#
_cell.length_a   1.000
_cell.length_b   1.000
_cell.length_c   1.000
_cell.angle_alpha   90.00
_cell.angle_beta   90.00
_cell.angle_gamma   90.00
#
_symmetry.space_group_name_H-M   'P 1'
#
loop_
_entity.id
_entity.type
_entity.pdbx_description
1 polymer ?
#
loop_
_entity_poly.entity_id
_entity_poly.type
_entity_poly.pdbx_seq_one_letter_code
_entity_poly.pdbx_strand_id
1 'polypeptide(L)' 'MEDINPEFYSVNLKGLTNIKVSFLNSEYVITLIDSPDIEVLKGYGKNITDAMNDLFSNLI' A
#
# COMPACT_ATOMS: atom_id res chain seq x y z
N MET A 1 7.09 32.60 1.28
CA MET A 1 7.22 31.14 1.35
C MET A 1 6.07 30.69 2.22
N GLU A 2 5.06 30.03 1.65
CA GLU A 2 4.04 29.39 2.46
C GLU A 2 4.70 28.22 3.17
N ASP A 3 4.64 28.23 4.50
CA ASP A 3 4.99 27.08 5.32
C ASP A 3 4.04 25.94 4.93
N ILE A 4 4.57 24.94 4.23
CA ILE A 4 3.83 23.71 3.94
C ILE A 4 3.64 23.02 5.28
N ASN A 5 2.51 23.27 5.94
CA ASN A 5 2.06 22.47 7.05
C ASN A 5 1.77 21.07 6.49
N PRO A 6 2.50 20.01 6.89
CA PRO A 6 2.20 18.68 6.37
C PRO A 6 0.84 18.27 6.92
N GLU A 7 -0.19 18.46 6.13
CA GLU A 7 -1.50 17.88 6.40
C GLU A 7 -1.31 16.37 6.48
N PHE A 8 -1.51 15.80 7.66
CA PHE A 8 -1.49 14.37 7.85
C PHE A 8 -2.72 13.78 7.14
N TYR A 9 -2.53 13.28 5.93
CA TYR A 9 -3.58 12.58 5.20
C TYR A 9 -3.72 11.15 5.75
N SER A 10 -4.94 10.80 6.17
CA SER A 10 -5.28 9.42 6.53
C SER A 10 -6.17 8.83 5.44
N VAL A 11 -5.80 7.65 4.94
CA VAL A 11 -6.58 6.91 3.96
C VAL A 11 -7.19 5.71 4.65
N ASN A 12 -8.52 5.58 4.57
CA ASN A 12 -9.21 4.40 5.04
C ASN A 12 -9.16 3.31 3.95
N LEU A 13 -8.47 2.21 4.23
CA LEU A 13 -8.28 1.12 3.28
C LEU A 13 -9.51 0.21 3.12
N LYS A 14 -10.54 0.33 3.99
CA LYS A 14 -11.72 -0.56 3.96
C LYS A 14 -12.56 -0.47 2.67
N GLY A 15 -12.40 0.57 1.86
CA GLY A 15 -13.12 0.76 0.60
C GLY A 15 -12.34 0.37 -0.65
N LEU A 16 -11.07 -0.03 -0.52
CA LEU A 16 -10.25 -0.39 -1.67
C LEU A 16 -10.53 -1.83 -2.08
N THR A 17 -11.16 -2.01 -3.23
CA THR A 17 -11.53 -3.34 -3.75
C THR A 17 -10.37 -4.05 -4.44
N ASN A 18 -9.37 -3.29 -4.91
CA ASN A 18 -8.23 -3.80 -5.68
C ASN A 18 -6.93 -3.83 -4.88
N ILE A 19 -7.01 -3.62 -3.56
CA ILE A 19 -5.86 -3.68 -2.66
C ILE A 19 -6.19 -4.64 -1.51
N LYS A 20 -5.31 -5.63 -1.32
CA LYS A 20 -5.33 -6.52 -0.17
C LYS A 20 -4.17 -6.16 0.75
N VAL A 21 -4.45 -6.04 2.05
CA VAL A 21 -3.46 -5.78 3.08
C VAL A 21 -3.31 -7.02 3.94
N SER A 22 -2.09 -7.46 4.17
CA SER A 22 -1.78 -8.58 5.07
C SER A 22 -0.52 -8.30 5.88
N PHE A 23 -0.34 -9.07 6.96
CA PHE A 23 0.87 -9.04 7.78
C PHE A 23 1.49 -10.42 7.80
N LEU A 24 2.73 -10.55 7.30
CA LEU A 24 3.44 -11.81 7.15
C LEU A 24 4.92 -11.61 7.48
N ASN A 25 5.53 -12.54 8.21
CA ASN A 25 6.96 -12.50 8.56
C ASN A 25 7.42 -11.16 9.17
N SER A 26 6.57 -10.55 10.00
CA SER A 26 6.82 -9.24 10.63
C SER A 26 6.84 -8.05 9.66
N GLU A 27 6.25 -8.19 8.47
CA GLU A 27 6.13 -7.13 7.47
C GLU A 27 4.67 -6.93 7.02
N TYR A 28 4.34 -5.70 6.68
CA TYR A 28 3.13 -5.38 5.93
C TYR A 28 3.35 -5.75 4.46
N VAL A 29 2.37 -6.45 3.90
CA VAL A 29 2.33 -6.80 2.48
C VAL A 29 1.08 -6.17 1.88
N ILE A 30 1.30 -5.30 0.90
CA ILE A 30 0.25 -4.71 0.08
C ILE A 30 0.23 -5.46 -1.25
N THR A 31 -0.90 -6.03 -1.61
CA THR A 31 -1.07 -6.76 -2.87
C THR A 31 -2.08 -6.03 -3.74
N LEU A 32 -1.66 -5.67 -4.97
CA LEU A 32 -2.57 -5.24 -6.03
C LEU A 32 -3.30 -6.47 -6.58
N ILE A 33 -4.64 -6.43 -6.60
CA ILE A 33 -5.48 -7.50 -7.12
C ILE A 33 -6.35 -6.97 -8.28
N ASP A 34 -6.37 -7.70 -9.40
CA ASP A 34 -7.22 -7.37 -10.56
C ASP A 34 -8.64 -7.93 -10.36
N SER A 35 -8.68 -9.18 -9.88
CA SER A 35 -9.88 -9.86 -9.43
C SER A 35 -9.57 -10.63 -8.13
N PRO A 36 -10.56 -11.15 -7.39
CA PRO A 36 -10.34 -11.82 -6.10
C PRO A 36 -9.27 -12.93 -6.13
N ASP A 37 -9.05 -13.54 -7.29
CA ASP A 37 -8.15 -14.68 -7.49
C ASP A 37 -6.85 -14.32 -8.21
N ILE A 38 -6.66 -13.06 -8.63
CA ILE A 38 -5.48 -12.63 -9.40
C ILE A 38 -4.70 -11.58 -8.61
N GLU A 39 -3.61 -12.04 -8.00
CA GLU A 39 -2.59 -11.17 -7.38
C GLU A 39 -1.63 -10.69 -8.48
N VAL A 40 -1.64 -9.38 -8.75
CA VAL A 40 -0.88 -8.75 -9.85
C VAL A 40 0.53 -8.40 -9.39
N LEU A 41 0.63 -7.72 -8.24
CA LEU A 41 1.88 -7.16 -7.74
C LEU A 41 1.85 -7.09 -6.22
N LYS A 42 3.03 -7.18 -5.60
CA LYS A 42 3.19 -7.06 -4.15
C LYS A 42 4.22 -6.00 -3.82
N GLY A 43 3.98 -5.32 -2.72
CA GLY A 43 4.94 -4.46 -2.06
C GLY A 43 5.08 -4.83 -0.58
N TYR A 44 6.28 -4.68 -0.05
CA TYR A 44 6.69 -5.13 1.28
C TYR A 44 7.25 -3.96 2.10
N GLY A 45 6.97 -3.95 3.40
CA GLY A 45 7.51 -2.90 4.26
C GLY A 45 7.21 -3.07 5.75
N LYS A 46 7.92 -2.29 6.57
CA LYS A 46 7.75 -2.30 8.03
C LYS A 46 6.47 -1.60 8.50
N ASN A 47 5.91 -0.76 7.64
CA ASN A 47 4.61 -0.12 7.79
C ASN A 47 3.89 -0.09 6.44
N ILE A 48 2.61 0.30 6.45
CA ILE A 48 1.77 0.35 5.23
C ILE A 48 2.34 1.31 4.18
N THR A 49 2.87 2.46 4.59
CA THR A 49 3.45 3.45 3.67
C THR A 49 4.66 2.88 2.94
N ASP A 50 5.57 2.23 3.66
CA ASP A 50 6.75 1.58 3.07
C ASP A 50 6.31 0.51 2.05
N ALA A 51 5.37 -0.36 2.45
CA ALA A 51 4.89 -1.44 1.58
C ALA A 51 4.17 -0.91 0.32
N MET A 52 3.47 0.22 0.44
CA MET A 52 2.80 0.84 -0.69
C MET A 52 3.79 1.55 -1.63
N ASN A 53 4.83 2.19 -1.08
CA ASN A 53 5.91 2.76 -1.89
C ASN A 53 6.72 1.68 -2.63
N ASP A 54 6.96 0.54 -1.98
CA ASP A 54 7.59 -0.62 -2.62
C ASP A 54 6.73 -1.18 -3.76
N LEU A 55 5.41 -1.33 -3.52
CA LEU A 55 4.45 -1.72 -4.57
C LEU A 55 4.54 -0.77 -5.78
N PHE A 56 4.51 0.55 -5.56
CA PHE A 56 4.60 1.54 -6.63
C PHE A 56 5.94 1.52 -7.36
N SER A 57 7.03 1.28 -6.65
CA SER A 57 8.36 1.16 -7.26
C SER A 57 8.48 -0.07 -8.16
N ASN A 58 7.65 -1.08 -7.92
CA ASN A 58 7.56 -2.30 -8.73
C ASN A 58 6.59 -2.17 -9.92
N LEU A 59 5.85 -1.06 -10.07
CA LEU A 59 5.06 -0.77 -11.27
C LEU A 59 5.98 -0.22 -12.37
N ILE A 60 6.09 -0.96 -13.48
CA ILE A 60 6.85 -0.58 -14.68
C ILE A 60 6.05 0.40 -15.54
#